data_AF-A0A2T7C283-F1
#
_entry.id   AF-A0A2T7C283-F1
#
_cell.length_a   1.000
_cell.length_b   1.000
_cell.length_c   1.000
_cell.angle_alpha   90.00
_cell.angle_beta   90.00
_cell.angle_gamma   90.00
#
_symmetry.space_group_name_H-M   'P 1'
#
loop_
_entity.id
_entity.type
_entity.pdbx_description
1 polymer ?
#
loop_
_entity_poly.entity_id
_entity_poly.type
_entity_poly.pdbx_seq_one_letter_code
_entity_poly.pdbx_strand_id
1 'polypeptide(L)'
;MDVLKRELQRKRQLLDADFGGRKILRRAEIEARELQRVREAERQRLLQKRLRDSQPEASSPSGSSPGSSPASAAADASPAENGSSGQAEPFPRDEVIRRLRVLRQPATLFGEDDAARLRRLHDVLEDPAALADVDASEIGEGQTNDFLRDIQALRAKAAAATKPKAGAEAQRREGDGEDREVPFDELSDEDKIAAFFRRLMGEWSQEMDEMPEAERRTAKGKAAVATCKQCARYLDPLFKQCKKKEGIY
;
A
#
# COMPACT_ATOMS: atom_id res chain seq x y z
N MET A 1 32.89 29.55 4.76
CA MET A 1 33.38 28.32 5.46
C MET A 1 32.79 28.15 6.86
N ASP A 2 32.33 29.20 7.53
CA ASP A 2 31.92 29.12 8.94
C ASP A 2 30.49 28.61 9.18
N VAL A 3 29.58 28.80 8.22
CA VAL A 3 28.20 28.28 8.29
C VAL A 3 28.20 26.75 8.29
N LEU A 4 29.02 26.13 7.42
CA LEU A 4 29.14 24.68 7.35
C LEU A 4 29.74 24.09 8.63
N LYS A 5 30.73 24.76 9.23
CA LYS A 5 31.31 24.37 10.52
C LYS A 5 30.27 24.41 11.65
N ARG A 6 29.42 25.46 11.68
CA ARG A 6 28.33 25.58 12.67
C ARG A 6 27.29 24.47 12.53
N GLU A 7 26.87 24.16 11.30
CA GLU A 7 25.92 23.06 11.06
C GLU A 7 26.49 21.69 11.42
N LEU A 8 27.77 21.43 11.10
CA LEU A 8 28.45 20.20 11.51
C LEU A 8 28.57 20.09 13.03
N GLN A 9 28.90 21.19 13.72
CA GLN A 9 28.99 21.22 15.17
C GLN A 9 27.61 20.99 15.82
N ARG A 10 26.55 21.59 15.28
CA ARG A 10 25.17 21.38 15.72
C ARG A 10 24.74 19.91 15.57
N LYS A 11 25.01 19.30 14.42
CA LYS A 11 24.71 17.88 14.18
C LYS A 11 25.47 16.95 15.13
N ARG A 12 26.75 17.27 15.40
CA ARG A 12 27.56 16.51 16.36
C ARG A 12 27.02 16.61 17.79
N GLN A 13 26.65 17.81 18.24
CA GLN A 13 26.03 18.01 19.55
C GLN A 13 24.69 17.29 19.70
N LEU A 14 23.88 17.26 18.64
CA LEU A 14 22.61 16.51 18.65
C LEU A 14 22.83 15.00 18.77
N LEU A 15 23.77 14.45 17.99
CA LEU A 15 24.13 13.02 18.09
C LEU A 15 24.74 12.68 19.45
N ASP A 16 25.55 13.56 20.03
CA ASP A 16 26.11 13.39 21.37
C ASP A 16 25.02 13.43 22.46
N ALA A 17 24.00 14.29 22.31
CA ALA A 17 22.86 14.34 23.22
C ALA A 17 21.96 13.09 23.13
N ASP A 18 21.78 12.53 21.93
CA ASP A 18 20.94 11.36 21.70
C ASP A 18 21.64 10.04 22.04
N PHE A 19 22.96 9.93 21.81
CA PHE A 19 23.69 8.66 21.90
C PHE A 19 24.96 8.70 22.78
N GLY A 20 25.24 9.81 23.47
CA GLY A 20 26.30 9.89 24.47
C GLY A 20 27.72 9.69 23.91
N GLY A 21 27.99 10.13 22.68
CA GLY A 21 29.32 10.05 22.07
C GLY A 21 29.76 8.64 21.63
N ARG A 22 28.83 7.69 21.52
CA ARG A 22 29.12 6.35 20.99
C ARG A 22 29.54 6.42 19.52
N LYS A 23 30.68 5.82 19.20
CA LYS A 23 31.26 5.83 17.84
C LYS A 23 30.58 4.86 16.85
N ILE A 24 29.95 3.80 17.36
CA ILE A 24 29.28 2.79 16.55
C ILE A 24 27.82 2.77 16.97
N LEU A 25 26.93 3.12 16.04
CA LEU A 25 25.49 3.13 16.23
C LEU A 25 24.86 2.19 15.21
N ARG A 26 23.91 1.37 15.66
CA ARG A 26 23.10 0.56 14.76
C ARG A 26 22.05 1.45 14.13
N ARG A 27 21.83 1.30 12.83
CA ARG A 27 20.81 2.07 12.09
C ARG A 27 19.42 2.01 12.73
N ALA A 28 19.04 0.87 13.29
CA ALA A 28 17.78 0.68 14.01
C ALA A 28 17.64 1.58 15.25
N GLU A 29 18.74 1.89 15.95
CA GLU A 29 18.73 2.76 17.13
C GLU A 29 18.53 4.23 16.73
N ILE A 30 19.10 4.64 15.60
CA ILE A 30 18.91 5.98 15.02
C ILE A 30 17.45 6.18 14.61
N GLU A 31 16.92 5.24 13.80
CA GLU A 31 15.54 5.29 13.31
C GLU A 31 14.52 5.24 14.46
N ALA A 32 14.78 4.44 15.51
CA ALA A 32 13.92 4.37 16.69
C ALA A 32 13.85 5.70 17.44
N ARG A 33 14.99 6.40 17.57
CA ARG A 33 15.06 7.69 18.27
C ARG A 33 14.37 8.81 17.48
N GLU A 34 14.51 8.81 16.16
CA GLU A 34 13.79 9.73 15.28
C GLU A 34 12.28 9.49 15.35
N LEU A 35 11.85 8.22 15.33
CA LEU A 35 10.44 7.86 15.43
C LEU A 35 9.83 8.26 16.77
N GLN A 36 10.58 8.16 17.87
CA GLN A 36 10.16 8.66 19.18
C GLN A 36 9.91 10.18 19.16
N ARG A 37 10.84 10.97 18.59
CA ARG A 37 10.67 12.43 18.45
C ARG A 37 9.43 12.79 17.64
N VAL A 38 9.19 12.09 16.54
CA VAL A 38 7.99 12.33 15.70
C VAL A 38 6.71 12.07 16.49
N ARG A 39 6.64 10.96 17.23
CA ARG A 39 5.47 10.62 18.06
C ARG A 39 5.25 11.62 19.20
N GLU A 40 6.33 12.07 19.84
CA GLU A 40 6.26 13.08 20.90
C GLU A 40 5.81 14.43 20.35
N ALA A 41 6.33 14.85 19.20
CA ALA A 41 5.90 16.07 18.52
C ALA A 41 4.43 16.00 18.10
N GLU A 42 3.97 14.86 17.58
CA GLU A 42 2.56 14.62 17.25
C GLU A 42 1.67 14.71 18.50
N ARG A 43 2.08 14.07 19.60
CA ARG A 43 1.38 14.14 20.89
C ARG A 43 1.30 15.58 21.41
N GLN A 44 2.40 16.34 21.33
CA GLN A 44 2.42 17.75 21.72
C GLN A 44 1.50 18.61 20.84
N ARG A 45 1.50 18.38 19.52
CA ARG A 45 0.61 19.07 18.58
C ARG A 45 -0.86 18.78 18.90
N LEU A 46 -1.20 17.54 19.24
CA LEU A 46 -2.54 17.16 19.67
C LEU A 46 -2.94 17.83 20.99
N LEU A 47 -2.03 17.92 21.96
CA LEU A 47 -2.26 18.64 23.21
C LEU A 47 -2.45 20.13 22.98
N GLN A 48 -1.65 20.75 22.11
CA GLN A 48 -1.79 22.15 21.75
C GLN A 48 -3.12 22.43 21.02
N LYS A 49 -3.52 21.53 20.12
CA LYS A 49 -4.85 21.59 19.47
C LYS A 49 -5.97 21.47 20.51
N ARG A 50 -5.87 20.52 21.44
CA ARG A 50 -6.83 20.36 22.54
C ARG A 50 -6.90 21.59 23.44
N LEU A 51 -5.76 22.22 23.74
CA LEU A 51 -5.71 23.46 24.54
C LEU A 51 -6.38 24.63 23.79
N ARG A 52 -6.14 24.74 22.48
CA ARG A 52 -6.78 25.74 21.62
C ARG A 52 -8.29 25.53 21.48
N ASP A 53 -8.73 24.29 21.34
CA ASP A 53 -10.15 23.92 21.27
C ASP A 53 -10.84 24.02 22.66
N SER A 54 -10.07 24.11 23.76
CA SER A 54 -10.59 24.26 25.13
C SER A 54 -10.74 25.70 25.62
N GLN A 55 -10.30 26.70 24.84
CA GLN A 55 -10.63 28.09 25.13
C GLN A 55 -12.05 28.40 24.63
N PRO A 56 -13.00 28.77 25.51
CA PRO A 56 -14.28 29.29 25.06
C PRO A 56 -14.05 30.69 24.48
N GLU A 57 -14.52 30.91 23.25
CA GLU A 57 -14.59 32.21 22.57
C GLU A 57 -15.19 33.28 23.49
N ALA A 58 -14.35 34.20 23.95
CA ALA A 58 -14.77 35.43 24.60
C ALA A 58 -14.52 36.61 23.65
N SER A 59 -15.61 37.01 22.99
CA SER A 59 -15.94 38.38 22.55
C SER A 59 -15.06 39.09 21.50
N SER A 60 -15.62 39.23 20.30
CA SER A 60 -15.41 40.34 19.36
C SER A 60 -15.62 41.72 20.02
N PRO A 61 -15.17 42.80 19.35
CA PRO A 61 -16.13 43.87 19.06
C PRO A 61 -16.21 44.25 17.59
N SER A 62 -17.47 44.43 17.19
CA SER A 62 -17.99 45.04 15.98
C SER A 62 -17.50 46.47 15.78
N GLY A 63 -17.18 46.83 14.54
CA GLY A 63 -17.03 48.20 14.07
C GLY A 63 -17.91 48.42 12.84
N SER A 64 -19.11 48.95 13.06
CA SER A 64 -20.04 49.38 12.01
C SER A 64 -20.01 50.90 11.85
N SER A 65 -19.88 51.39 10.62
CA SER A 65 -20.57 52.62 10.16
C SER A 65 -20.59 52.73 8.62
N PRO A 66 -21.59 53.44 8.04
CA PRO A 66 -22.11 53.20 6.69
C PRO A 66 -21.82 54.34 5.70
N GLY A 67 -22.03 54.11 4.39
CA GLY A 67 -21.92 55.18 3.38
C GLY A 67 -22.31 54.78 1.95
N SER A 68 -23.60 54.96 1.65
CA SER A 68 -24.21 55.42 0.37
C SER A 68 -23.77 54.88 -1.01
N SER A 69 -24.70 54.17 -1.65
CA SER A 69 -24.90 53.80 -3.08
C SER A 69 -25.09 55.03 -4.04
N PRO A 70 -25.46 54.92 -5.35
CA PRO A 70 -25.84 53.75 -6.20
C PRO A 70 -25.42 53.78 -7.71
N ALA A 71 -25.96 52.80 -8.49
CA ALA A 71 -26.15 52.68 -9.95
C ALA A 71 -25.13 51.81 -10.73
N SER A 72 -25.47 50.87 -11.62
CA SER A 72 -26.74 50.31 -12.15
C SER A 72 -26.48 49.02 -12.96
N ALA A 73 -27.56 48.23 -13.19
CA ALA A 73 -27.77 47.09 -14.13
C ALA A 73 -27.41 45.67 -13.61
N ALA A 74 -28.37 44.87 -13.09
CA ALA A 74 -29.39 44.01 -13.78
C ALA A 74 -28.76 42.76 -14.44
N ALA A 75 -29.22 41.51 -14.30
CA ALA A 75 -30.25 40.77 -13.56
C ALA A 75 -29.65 39.31 -13.50
N ASP A 76 -29.92 38.46 -12.51
CA ASP A 76 -31.12 37.63 -12.45
C ASP A 76 -31.04 36.75 -11.17
N ALA A 77 -32.19 36.50 -10.55
CA ALA A 77 -32.29 35.86 -9.26
C ALA A 77 -32.73 34.39 -9.35
N SER A 78 -32.21 33.63 -8.38
CA SER A 78 -32.22 32.19 -8.09
C SER A 78 -33.58 31.44 -8.13
N PRO A 79 -33.57 30.12 -7.88
CA PRO A 79 -33.64 29.68 -6.47
C PRO A 79 -32.59 28.63 -6.09
N ALA A 80 -32.03 28.83 -4.90
CA ALA A 80 -31.40 27.76 -4.14
C ALA A 80 -32.46 26.74 -3.72
N GLU A 81 -32.18 25.47 -3.96
CA GLU A 81 -32.80 24.35 -3.26
C GLU A 81 -31.70 23.61 -2.51
N ASN A 82 -32.03 23.27 -1.27
CA ASN A 82 -31.17 22.88 -0.19
C ASN A 82 -31.27 21.36 0.01
N GLY A 83 -30.15 20.68 0.28
CA GLY A 83 -30.09 19.26 0.71
C GLY A 83 -29.14 18.45 -0.17
N SER A 84 -27.96 18.03 0.27
CA SER A 84 -27.74 17.26 1.49
C SER A 84 -26.43 17.65 2.15
N SER A 85 -26.52 18.06 3.41
CA SER A 85 -25.43 18.13 4.36
C SER A 85 -24.86 16.73 4.62
N GLY A 86 -23.97 16.28 3.76
CA GLY A 86 -22.96 15.27 4.09
C GLY A 86 -21.68 16.01 4.43
N GLN A 87 -21.19 15.89 5.66
CA GLN A 87 -19.88 16.38 6.06
C GLN A 87 -18.83 15.96 5.02
N ALA A 88 -18.38 16.89 4.17
CA ALA A 88 -17.22 16.67 3.32
C ALA A 88 -16.00 16.68 4.23
N GLU A 89 -15.81 15.58 4.97
CA GLU A 89 -14.58 15.30 5.69
C GLU A 89 -13.43 15.54 4.71
N PRO A 90 -12.50 16.48 4.98
CA PRO A 90 -11.40 16.75 4.08
C PRO A 90 -10.52 15.50 4.04
N PHE A 91 -10.77 14.59 3.10
CA PHE A 91 -9.91 13.44 2.93
C PHE A 91 -8.51 13.97 2.56
N PRO A 92 -7.44 13.54 3.27
CA PRO A 92 -6.10 13.89 2.88
C PRO A 92 -5.87 13.52 1.41
N ARG A 93 -5.17 14.37 0.66
CA ARG A 93 -4.90 14.19 -0.77
C ARG A 93 -4.48 12.76 -1.13
N ASP A 94 -3.65 12.15 -0.29
CA ASP A 94 -3.15 10.78 -0.50
C ASP A 94 -4.24 9.71 -0.40
N GLU A 95 -5.25 9.91 0.44
CA GLU A 95 -6.43 9.03 0.54
C GLU A 95 -7.27 9.11 -0.73
N VAL A 96 -7.50 10.32 -1.24
CA VAL A 96 -8.26 10.57 -2.48
C VAL A 96 -7.59 9.88 -3.66
N ILE A 97 -6.28 10.07 -3.78
CA ILE A 97 -5.46 9.42 -4.81
C ILE A 97 -5.50 7.90 -4.69
N ARG A 98 -5.44 7.37 -3.47
CA ARG A 98 -5.51 5.93 -3.23
C ARG A 98 -6.85 5.37 -3.69
N ARG A 99 -7.95 6.01 -3.34
CA ARG A 99 -9.30 5.58 -3.74
C ARG A 99 -9.51 5.67 -5.24
N LEU A 100 -9.06 6.77 -5.88
CA LEU A 100 -9.09 6.89 -7.34
C LEU A 100 -8.29 5.78 -8.04
N ARG A 101 -7.10 5.42 -7.52
CA ARG A 101 -6.31 4.31 -8.08
C ARG A 101 -7.00 2.95 -7.95
N VAL A 102 -7.64 2.71 -6.79
CA VAL A 102 -8.45 1.50 -6.57
C VAL A 102 -9.57 1.41 -7.60
N LEU A 103 -10.23 2.54 -7.87
CA LEU A 103 -11.29 2.67 -8.88
C LEU A 103 -10.76 2.79 -10.33
N ARG A 104 -9.46 2.54 -10.55
CA ARG A 104 -8.77 2.65 -11.84
C ARG A 104 -8.88 4.01 -12.54
N GLN A 105 -9.14 5.06 -11.77
CA GLN A 105 -9.21 6.43 -12.25
C GLN A 105 -7.83 7.13 -12.21
N PRO A 106 -7.53 8.05 -13.16
CA PRO A 106 -6.31 8.84 -13.12
C PRO A 106 -6.15 9.58 -11.78
N ALA A 107 -5.02 9.38 -11.10
CA ALA A 107 -4.76 9.94 -9.77
C ALA A 107 -4.85 11.48 -9.73
N THR A 108 -4.52 12.16 -10.83
CA THR A 108 -4.59 13.62 -10.99
C THR A 108 -4.79 13.95 -12.45
N LEU A 109 -5.74 14.83 -12.77
CA LEU A 109 -5.90 15.40 -14.11
C LEU A 109 -5.07 16.69 -14.24
N PHE A 110 -4.76 17.10 -15.47
CA PHE A 110 -3.99 18.31 -15.71
C PHE A 110 -4.79 19.55 -15.29
N GLY A 111 -4.19 20.42 -14.48
CA GLY A 111 -4.86 21.61 -13.94
C GLY A 111 -5.88 21.33 -12.83
N GLU A 112 -5.99 20.09 -12.35
CA GLU A 112 -6.90 19.71 -11.27
C GLU A 112 -6.34 20.10 -9.89
N ASP A 113 -7.12 20.87 -9.12
CA ASP A 113 -6.83 21.16 -7.72
C ASP A 113 -7.35 20.04 -6.79
N ASP A 114 -6.97 20.07 -5.51
CA ASP A 114 -7.33 19.00 -4.59
C ASP A 114 -8.86 18.93 -4.31
N ALA A 115 -9.57 20.06 -4.43
CA ALA A 115 -11.02 20.11 -4.28
C ALA A 115 -11.75 19.50 -5.49
N ALA A 116 -11.33 19.80 -6.72
CA ALA A 116 -11.88 19.19 -7.93
C ALA A 116 -11.61 17.69 -7.97
N ARG A 117 -10.43 17.26 -7.53
CA ARG A 117 -10.09 15.83 -7.38
C ARG A 117 -11.01 15.10 -6.41
N LEU A 118 -11.33 15.73 -5.27
CA LEU A 118 -12.27 15.19 -4.29
C LEU A 118 -13.67 15.06 -4.87
N ARG A 119 -14.17 16.11 -5.56
CA ARG A 119 -15.47 16.08 -6.23
C ARG A 119 -15.56 14.95 -7.25
N ARG A 120 -14.53 14.81 -8.09
CA ARG A 120 -14.45 13.70 -9.05
C ARG A 120 -14.49 12.32 -8.36
N LEU A 121 -13.82 12.16 -7.22
CA LEU A 121 -13.91 10.91 -6.47
C LEU A 121 -15.34 10.64 -5.99
N HIS A 122 -16.05 11.67 -5.52
CA HIS A 122 -17.46 11.53 -5.14
C HIS A 122 -18.33 11.15 -6.35
N ASP A 123 -18.19 11.84 -7.48
CA ASP A 123 -18.94 11.55 -8.71
C ASP A 123 -18.72 10.11 -9.19
N VAL A 124 -17.47 9.62 -9.15
CA VAL A 124 -17.12 8.24 -9.54
C VAL A 124 -17.72 7.20 -8.57
N LEU A 125 -17.82 7.51 -7.28
CA LEU A 125 -18.44 6.62 -6.29
C LEU A 125 -19.96 6.57 -6.43
N GLU A 126 -20.57 7.64 -6.94
CA GLU A 126 -22.01 7.72 -7.22
C GLU A 126 -22.39 7.02 -8.54
N ASP A 127 -21.45 6.84 -9.47
CA ASP A 127 -21.67 6.10 -10.72
C ASP A 127 -21.57 4.57 -10.51
N PRO A 128 -22.69 3.83 -10.65
CA PRO A 128 -22.70 2.37 -10.47
C PRO A 128 -21.90 1.62 -11.55
N ALA A 129 -21.64 2.21 -12.72
CA ALA A 129 -20.84 1.58 -13.77
C ALA A 129 -19.34 1.57 -13.40
N ALA A 130 -18.85 2.63 -12.75
CA ALA A 130 -17.45 2.73 -12.32
C ALA A 130 -17.07 1.74 -11.21
N LEU A 131 -18.07 1.21 -10.48
CA LEU A 131 -17.90 0.19 -9.45
C LEU A 131 -17.97 -1.24 -10.00
N ALA A 132 -18.58 -1.45 -11.17
CA ALA A 132 -18.79 -2.78 -11.75
C ALA A 132 -17.52 -3.38 -12.38
N ASP A 133 -16.63 -2.53 -12.90
CA ASP A 133 -15.38 -2.96 -13.57
C ASP A 133 -14.22 -3.22 -12.58
N VAL A 134 -14.44 -2.96 -11.29
CA VAL A 134 -13.42 -3.08 -10.25
C VAL A 134 -13.63 -4.40 -9.51
N ASP A 135 -13.19 -5.49 -10.15
CA ASP A 135 -13.26 -6.83 -9.58
C ASP A 135 -12.46 -6.87 -8.27
N ALA A 136 -13.11 -7.17 -7.14
CA ALA A 136 -12.51 -7.05 -5.80
C ALA A 136 -11.23 -7.89 -5.62
N SER A 137 -11.05 -8.90 -6.48
CA SER A 137 -9.86 -9.75 -6.54
C SER A 137 -8.67 -9.12 -7.26
N GLU A 138 -8.88 -8.14 -8.15
CA GLU A 138 -7.85 -7.54 -9.02
C GLU A 138 -7.33 -6.18 -8.49
N ILE A 139 -7.99 -5.60 -7.48
CA ILE A 139 -7.70 -4.29 -6.86
C ILE A 139 -6.27 -4.16 -6.28
N GLY A 140 -5.57 -5.27 -6.06
CA GLY A 140 -4.25 -5.27 -5.41
C GLY A 140 -3.10 -5.86 -6.22
N GLU A 141 -3.36 -6.51 -7.35
CA GLU A 141 -2.39 -7.43 -7.97
C GLU A 141 -1.27 -6.73 -8.76
N GLY A 142 -1.45 -5.48 -9.18
CA GLY A 142 -0.46 -4.79 -10.03
C GLY A 142 0.42 -3.75 -9.35
N GLN A 143 0.06 -3.26 -8.15
CA GLN A 143 0.75 -2.13 -7.49
C GLN A 143 1.22 -2.40 -6.07
N THR A 144 0.80 -3.50 -5.46
CA THR A 144 1.40 -3.92 -4.19
C THR A 144 2.64 -4.75 -4.50
N ASN A 145 3.73 -4.46 -3.81
CA ASN A 145 4.97 -5.19 -3.98
C ASN A 145 4.75 -6.64 -3.50
N ASP A 146 4.45 -7.57 -4.42
CA ASP A 146 4.17 -8.98 -4.15
C ASP A 146 5.23 -9.62 -3.24
N PHE A 147 6.49 -9.23 -3.46
CA PHE A 147 7.63 -9.66 -2.65
C PHE A 147 7.51 -9.24 -1.18
N LEU A 148 7.13 -7.98 -0.90
CA LEU A 148 6.86 -7.51 0.46
C LEU A 148 5.66 -8.22 1.07
N ARG A 149 4.61 -8.51 0.28
CA ARG A 149 3.44 -9.28 0.75
C ARG A 149 3.85 -10.67 1.22
N ASP A 150 4.63 -11.37 0.41
CA ASP A 150 5.10 -12.73 0.73
C ASP A 150 6.09 -12.75 1.89
N ILE A 151 6.98 -11.76 2.00
CA ILE A 151 7.85 -11.60 3.18
C ILE A 151 7.03 -11.34 4.45
N GLN A 152 6.01 -10.48 4.38
CA GLN A 152 5.15 -10.17 5.52
C GLN A 152 4.34 -11.40 5.94
N ALA A 153 3.80 -12.16 5.00
CA ALA A 153 3.10 -13.42 5.28
C ALA A 153 4.02 -14.44 5.97
N LEU A 154 5.28 -14.59 5.51
CA LEU A 154 6.27 -15.45 6.16
C LEU A 154 6.64 -14.97 7.57
N ARG A 155 6.73 -13.65 7.79
CA ARG A 155 6.96 -13.07 9.12
C ARG A 155 5.77 -13.30 10.05
N ALA A 156 4.54 -13.14 9.56
CA ALA A 156 3.32 -13.38 10.32
C ALA A 156 3.19 -14.86 10.69
N LYS A 157 3.47 -15.79 9.77
CA LYS A 157 3.49 -17.24 10.05
C LYS A 157 4.57 -17.62 11.07
N ALA A 158 5.76 -17.03 10.99
CA ALA A 158 6.82 -17.23 11.99
C ALA A 158 6.45 -16.66 13.37
N ALA A 159 5.74 -15.52 13.43
CA ALA A 159 5.23 -14.96 14.68
C ALA A 159 4.09 -15.82 15.26
N ALA A 160 3.21 -16.36 14.42
CA ALA A 160 2.13 -17.26 14.84
C ALA A 160 2.66 -18.60 15.39
N ALA A 161 3.77 -19.11 14.84
CA ALA A 161 4.43 -20.34 15.31
C ALA A 161 5.01 -20.24 16.74
N THR A 162 5.09 -19.05 17.34
CA THR A 162 5.51 -18.86 18.75
C THR A 162 4.35 -18.93 19.76
N LYS A 163 3.10 -19.13 19.32
CA LYS A 163 1.95 -19.44 20.18
C LYS A 163 1.56 -20.92 19.99
N PRO A 164 1.27 -21.69 21.06
CA PRO A 164 0.89 -23.08 20.89
C PRO A 164 -0.59 -23.14 20.50
N LYS A 165 -0.89 -23.49 19.25
CA LYS A 165 -2.14 -24.21 18.93
C LYS A 165 -2.01 -25.02 17.65
N ALA A 166 -2.55 -26.23 17.75
CA ALA A 166 -2.54 -27.33 16.81
C ALA A 166 -3.30 -27.06 15.50
N GLY A 167 -2.85 -27.77 14.45
CA GLY A 167 -3.66 -28.16 13.30
C GLY A 167 -3.91 -27.08 12.25
N ALA A 168 -3.14 -27.10 11.17
CA ALA A 168 -3.58 -26.55 9.89
C ALA A 168 -2.88 -27.31 8.75
N GLU A 169 -3.68 -28.16 8.11
CA GLU A 169 -3.36 -28.94 6.92
C GLU A 169 -2.78 -28.06 5.81
N ALA A 170 -1.77 -28.60 5.13
CA ALA A 170 -1.28 -28.08 3.89
C ALA A 170 -2.33 -28.37 2.80
N GLN A 171 -3.02 -27.33 2.35
CA GLN A 171 -3.86 -27.37 1.16
C GLN A 171 -2.96 -27.67 -0.04
N ARG A 172 -2.86 -28.96 -0.39
CA ARG A 172 -2.38 -29.39 -1.70
C ARG A 172 -3.38 -28.86 -2.73
N ARG A 173 -2.88 -28.10 -3.69
CA ARG A 173 -3.62 -27.73 -4.88
C ARG A 173 -3.80 -29.02 -5.68
N GLU A 174 -4.99 -29.60 -5.58
CA GLU A 174 -5.43 -30.74 -6.38
C GLU A 174 -5.40 -30.30 -7.85
N GLY A 175 -4.41 -30.81 -8.58
CA GLY A 175 -4.31 -30.68 -10.02
C GLY A 175 -5.05 -31.87 -10.62
N ASP A 176 -6.33 -31.67 -10.87
CA ASP A 176 -7.16 -32.50 -11.73
C ASP A 176 -6.57 -32.58 -13.15
N GLY A 177 -6.42 -33.80 -13.65
CA GLY A 177 -5.86 -34.14 -14.94
C GLY A 177 -5.41 -35.60 -14.95
N GLU A 178 -6.20 -36.48 -15.58
CA GLU A 178 -5.84 -37.85 -15.89
C GLU A 178 -4.40 -37.94 -16.43
N ASP A 179 -3.48 -38.47 -15.60
CA ASP A 179 -2.16 -38.89 -16.04
C ASP A 179 -2.32 -40.11 -16.95
N ARG A 180 -2.68 -39.86 -18.21
CA ARG A 180 -2.16 -40.69 -19.29
C ARG A 180 -0.67 -40.42 -19.32
N GLU A 181 0.13 -41.38 -18.86
CA GLU A 181 1.58 -41.40 -19.04
C GLU A 181 1.89 -41.50 -20.55
N VAL A 182 1.72 -40.38 -21.26
CA VAL A 182 2.25 -40.20 -22.59
C VAL A 182 3.75 -39.93 -22.41
N PRO A 183 4.64 -40.70 -23.04
CA PRO A 183 6.08 -40.44 -22.98
C PRO A 183 6.38 -38.96 -23.26
N PHE A 184 7.28 -38.35 -22.48
CA PHE A 184 7.61 -36.93 -22.59
C PHE A 184 7.97 -36.50 -24.04
N ASP A 185 8.56 -37.40 -24.82
CA ASP A 185 8.94 -37.16 -26.22
C ASP A 185 7.74 -37.11 -27.19
N GLU A 186 6.64 -37.77 -26.85
CA GLU A 186 5.40 -37.82 -27.65
C GLU A 186 4.45 -36.64 -27.34
N LEU A 187 4.78 -35.85 -26.33
CA LEU A 187 3.99 -34.70 -25.89
C LEU A 187 4.17 -33.51 -26.84
N SER A 188 3.13 -32.66 -26.97
CA SER A 188 3.23 -31.42 -27.74
C SER A 188 4.32 -30.50 -27.18
N ASP A 189 4.85 -29.58 -27.99
CA ASP A 189 5.90 -28.67 -27.52
C ASP A 189 5.39 -27.78 -26.36
N GLU A 190 4.13 -27.34 -26.42
CA GLU A 190 3.47 -26.60 -25.35
C GLU A 190 3.41 -27.38 -24.04
N ASP A 191 3.11 -28.67 -24.12
CA ASP A 191 3.01 -29.54 -22.96
C ASP A 191 4.38 -29.95 -22.42
N LYS A 192 5.39 -30.13 -23.29
CA LYS A 192 6.79 -30.33 -22.88
C LYS A 192 7.28 -29.14 -22.06
N ILE A 193 7.00 -27.93 -22.54
CA ILE A 193 7.31 -26.69 -21.82
C ILE A 193 6.59 -26.67 -20.47
N ALA A 194 5.29 -26.98 -20.44
CA ALA A 194 4.52 -27.01 -19.19
C ALA A 194 5.05 -28.05 -18.20
N ALA A 195 5.32 -29.28 -18.65
CA ALA A 195 5.85 -30.36 -17.85
C ALA A 195 7.23 -30.03 -17.28
N PHE A 196 8.13 -29.48 -18.11
CA PHE A 196 9.45 -29.05 -17.67
C PHE A 196 9.39 -27.99 -16.57
N PHE A 197 8.64 -26.91 -16.79
CA PHE A 197 8.55 -25.83 -15.79
C PHE A 197 7.81 -26.24 -14.53
N ARG A 198 6.79 -27.12 -14.62
CA ARG A 198 6.14 -27.69 -13.43
C ARG A 198 7.11 -28.53 -12.61
N ARG A 199 7.89 -29.39 -13.26
CA ARG A 199 8.92 -30.19 -12.61
C ARG A 199 9.99 -29.31 -11.96
N LEU A 200 10.54 -28.35 -12.70
CA LEU A 200 11.56 -27.42 -12.20
C LEU A 200 11.07 -26.62 -10.98
N MET A 201 9.84 -26.10 -11.04
CA MET A 201 9.24 -25.37 -9.91
C MET A 201 8.95 -26.28 -8.72
N GLY A 202 8.62 -27.55 -8.97
CA GLY A 202 8.44 -28.56 -7.93
C GLY A 202 9.75 -28.87 -7.20
N GLU A 203 10.82 -29.16 -7.96
CA GLU A 203 12.17 -29.42 -7.43
C GLU A 203 12.68 -28.20 -6.62
N TRP A 204 12.55 -26.99 -7.16
CA TRP A 204 12.97 -25.79 -6.43
C TRP A 204 12.15 -25.53 -5.17
N SER A 205 10.83 -25.78 -5.21
CA SER A 205 9.99 -25.67 -4.02
C SER A 205 10.39 -26.69 -2.94
N GLN A 206 10.74 -27.91 -3.35
CA GLN A 206 11.23 -28.93 -2.44
C GLN A 206 12.56 -28.52 -1.79
N GLU A 207 13.52 -27.99 -2.55
CA GLU A 207 14.77 -27.45 -1.99
C GLU A 207 14.51 -26.33 -0.96
N MET A 208 13.50 -25.50 -1.19
CA MET A 208 13.11 -24.44 -0.24
C MET A 208 12.48 -25.00 1.05
N ASP A 209 11.76 -26.12 0.96
CA ASP A 209 11.14 -26.80 2.11
C ASP A 209 12.17 -27.61 2.93
N GLU A 210 13.15 -28.21 2.26
CA GLU A 210 14.26 -28.97 2.87
C GLU A 210 15.35 -28.05 3.45
N MET A 211 15.33 -26.76 3.11
CA MET A 211 16.28 -25.77 3.63
C MET A 211 16.35 -25.79 5.16
N PRO A 212 17.56 -25.86 5.76
CA PRO A 212 17.72 -25.90 7.21
C PRO A 212 16.99 -24.77 7.90
N GLU A 213 16.34 -25.07 9.02
CA GLU A 213 15.47 -24.13 9.72
C GLU A 213 16.20 -22.84 10.15
N ALA A 214 17.48 -22.96 10.51
CA ALA A 214 18.35 -21.84 10.84
C ALA A 214 18.49 -20.86 9.66
N GLU A 215 18.68 -21.37 8.44
CA GLU A 215 18.84 -20.59 7.23
C GLU A 215 17.51 -20.01 6.76
N ARG A 216 16.44 -20.81 6.81
CA ARG A 216 15.08 -20.41 6.44
C ARG A 216 14.56 -19.24 7.27
N ARG A 217 15.01 -19.09 8.52
CA ARG A 217 14.64 -17.95 9.39
C ARG A 217 15.37 -16.66 9.06
N THR A 218 16.51 -16.73 8.38
CA THR A 218 17.29 -15.54 7.99
C THR A 218 16.52 -14.66 7.00
N ALA A 219 16.92 -13.40 6.86
CA ALA A 219 16.34 -12.51 5.85
C ALA A 219 16.56 -13.05 4.42
N LYS A 220 17.73 -13.66 4.16
CA LYS A 220 18.08 -14.27 2.87
C LYS A 220 17.21 -15.49 2.58
N GLY A 221 17.04 -16.39 3.54
CA GLY A 221 16.17 -17.56 3.39
C GLY A 221 14.70 -17.18 3.16
N LYS A 222 14.18 -16.23 3.94
CA LYS A 222 12.82 -15.70 3.73
C LYS A 222 12.64 -15.05 2.35
N ALA A 223 13.64 -14.30 1.89
CA ALA A 223 13.63 -13.70 0.56
C ALA A 223 13.64 -14.79 -0.53
N ALA A 224 14.47 -15.83 -0.40
CA ALA A 224 14.54 -16.93 -1.36
C ALA A 224 13.19 -17.67 -1.48
N VAL A 225 12.57 -18.02 -0.35
CA VAL A 225 11.25 -18.68 -0.33
C VAL A 225 10.16 -17.77 -0.94
N ALA A 226 10.20 -16.46 -0.65
CA ALA A 226 9.27 -15.51 -1.23
C ALA A 226 9.45 -15.40 -2.75
N THR A 227 10.69 -15.32 -3.24
CA THR A 227 11.00 -15.28 -4.67
C THR A 227 10.53 -16.55 -5.38
N CYS A 228 10.77 -17.74 -4.83
CA CYS A 228 10.30 -19.00 -5.41
C CYS A 228 8.77 -19.00 -5.58
N LYS A 229 8.02 -18.55 -4.56
CA LYS A 229 6.55 -18.45 -4.62
C LYS A 229 6.07 -17.40 -5.62
N GLN A 230 6.77 -16.27 -5.70
CA GLN A 230 6.46 -15.22 -6.67
C GLN A 230 6.66 -15.71 -8.11
N CYS A 231 7.79 -16.38 -8.38
CA CYS A 231 8.06 -17.01 -9.67
C CYS A 231 6.97 -18.02 -10.05
N ALA A 232 6.53 -18.86 -9.12
CA ALA A 232 5.44 -19.82 -9.35
C ALA A 232 4.15 -19.14 -9.85
N ARG A 233 3.75 -18.03 -9.22
CA ARG A 233 2.57 -17.25 -9.62
C ARG A 233 2.75 -16.61 -11.00
N TYR A 234 3.94 -16.09 -11.29
CA TYR A 234 4.22 -15.46 -12.60
C TYR A 234 4.26 -16.46 -13.76
N LEU A 235 4.40 -17.75 -13.48
CA LEU A 235 4.28 -18.82 -14.49
C LEU A 235 2.83 -19.27 -14.72
N ASP A 236 1.86 -18.94 -13.85
CA ASP A 236 0.45 -19.33 -14.04
C ASP A 236 -0.14 -18.86 -15.39
N PRO A 237 0.11 -17.63 -15.87
CA PRO A 237 -0.33 -17.21 -17.21
C PRO A 237 0.26 -18.06 -18.34
N LEU A 238 1.54 -18.44 -18.24
CA LEU A 238 2.19 -19.31 -19.21
C LEU A 238 1.51 -20.69 -19.24
N PHE A 239 1.26 -21.29 -18.08
CA PHE A 239 0.58 -22.57 -17.99
C PHE A 239 -0.86 -22.54 -18.54
N LYS A 240 -1.56 -21.40 -18.40
CA LYS A 240 -2.88 -21.21 -19.02
C LYS A 240 -2.78 -21.13 -20.55
N GLN A 241 -1.71 -20.54 -21.09
CA GLN A 241 -1.49 -20.45 -22.54
C GLN A 241 -1.16 -21.82 -23.15
N CYS A 242 -0.35 -22.64 -22.47
CA CYS A 242 -0.07 -24.01 -22.90
C CYS A 242 -1.36 -24.85 -23.02
N LYS A 243 -2.26 -24.76 -22.02
CA LYS A 243 -3.53 -25.51 -22.01
C LYS A 243 -4.56 -25.03 -23.06
N LYS A 244 -4.55 -23.74 -23.42
CA LYS A 244 -5.61 -23.16 -24.29
C LYS A 244 -5.45 -23.49 -25.77
N LYS A 245 -4.24 -23.85 -26.24
CA LYS A 245 -4.01 -24.14 -27.65
C LYS A 245 -4.54 -25.49 -28.11
N GLU A 246 -4.85 -26.40 -27.20
CA GLU A 246 -5.51 -27.68 -27.53
C GLU A 246 -6.97 -27.51 -28.01
N GLY A 247 -7.58 -26.33 -27.80
CA GLY A 247 -8.98 -26.05 -28.12
C GLY A 247 -9.24 -25.23 -29.40
N ILE A 248 -8.23 -24.99 -30.24
CA ILE A 248 -8.42 -24.31 -31.54
C ILE A 248 -8.22 -25.33 -32.66
N TYR A 249 -9.24 -26.17 -32.86
CA TYR A 249 -9.50 -26.94 -34.08
C TYR A 249 -10.98 -26.87 -34.43
#